data_AF-A0A2X1AJX6-F1
#
_entry.id   AF-A0A2X1AJX6-F1
#
_cell.length_a   1.000
_cell.length_b   1.000
_cell.length_c   1.000
_cell.angle_alpha   90.00
_cell.angle_beta   90.00
_cell.angle_gamma   90.00
#
_symmetry.space_group_name_H-M   'P 1'
#
loop_
_entity.id
_entity.type
_entity.pdbx_description
1 polymer ?
#
loop_
_entity_poly.entity_id
_entity_poly.type
_entity_poly.pdbx_seq_one_letter_code
_entity_poly.pdbx_strand_id
1 'polypeptide(L)'
;MSEPTNTTPATVAEVMAQLAEADKARAEPQLTSRQRRARTVARLAAVQALYQMELAGEGVDSVVREFRNHRFDADIDGAPLAEADEDWFAAVVHGVVEDQRAVDEAVKARLASNWRLERLDATLRALLRSGAWS
;
A
#
# COMPACT_ATOMS: atom_id res chain seq x y z
N MET A 1 6.47 16.77 37.62
CA MET A 1 5.57 16.28 36.57
C MET A 1 4.80 17.50 36.11
N SER A 2 5.29 18.18 35.07
CA SER A 2 4.76 19.48 34.64
C SER A 2 3.79 19.26 33.49
N GLU A 3 2.56 19.76 33.63
CA GLU A 3 1.54 19.77 32.57
C GLU A 3 1.99 20.60 31.37
N PRO A 4 1.70 20.20 30.13
CA PRO A 4 1.83 21.09 28.99
C PRO A 4 0.73 22.17 29.07
N THR A 5 1.12 23.42 29.29
CA THR A 5 0.23 24.58 29.24
C THR A 5 -0.31 24.75 27.82
N ASN A 6 -1.55 24.30 27.57
CA ASN A 6 -2.26 24.62 26.34
C ASN A 6 -2.83 26.04 26.45
N THR A 7 -2.05 27.03 26.02
CA THR A 7 -2.44 28.44 25.99
C THR A 7 -3.45 28.68 24.86
N THR A 8 -4.67 29.10 25.20
CA THR A 8 -5.67 29.59 24.24
C THR A 8 -5.08 30.76 23.45
N PRO A 9 -5.07 30.73 22.10
CA PRO A 9 -4.49 31.80 21.30
C PRO A 9 -5.25 33.12 21.52
N ALA A 10 -4.52 34.19 21.84
CA ALA A 10 -5.08 35.50 22.17
C ALA A 10 -5.31 36.38 20.93
N THR A 11 -4.75 36.01 19.78
CA THR A 11 -4.84 36.79 18.53
C THR A 11 -5.09 35.94 17.29
N VAL A 12 -5.68 36.56 16.26
CA VAL A 12 -5.87 35.93 14.94
C VAL A 12 -4.53 35.49 14.32
N ALA A 13 -3.45 36.24 14.56
CA ALA A 13 -2.11 35.88 14.11
C ALA A 13 -1.60 34.56 14.74
N GLU A 14 -1.86 34.34 16.03
CA GLU A 14 -1.49 33.09 16.72
C GLU A 14 -2.35 31.91 16.25
N VAL A 15 -3.65 32.13 16.00
CA VAL A 15 -4.53 31.11 15.41
C VAL A 15 -4.02 30.72 14.02
N MET A 16 -3.67 31.69 13.17
CA MET A 16 -3.14 31.42 11.82
C MET A 16 -1.78 30.70 11.86
N ALA A 17 -0.92 31.05 12.82
CA ALA A 17 0.36 30.36 13.02
C ALA A 17 0.15 28.91 13.51
N GLN A 18 -0.80 28.68 14.42
CA GLN A 18 -1.18 27.33 14.88
C GLN A 18 -1.80 26.50 13.77
N LEU A 19 -2.65 27.09 12.93
CA LEU A 19 -3.21 26.42 11.74
C LEU A 19 -2.12 26.09 10.73
N ALA A 20 -1.18 26.99 10.46
CA ALA A 20 -0.06 26.73 9.56
C ALA A 20 0.89 25.64 10.08
N GLU A 21 1.17 25.61 11.39
CA GLU A 21 1.98 24.54 12.00
C GLU A 21 1.21 23.20 12.03
N ALA A 22 -0.10 23.24 12.27
CA ALA A 22 -0.96 22.06 12.18
C ALA A 22 -1.04 21.53 10.73
N ASP A 23 -1.12 22.41 9.72
CA ASP A 23 -1.10 22.05 8.31
C ASP A 23 0.26 21.46 7.90
N LYS A 24 1.36 22.00 8.43
CA LYS A 24 2.71 21.49 8.23
C LYS A 24 2.95 20.16 8.94
N ALA A 25 2.35 19.95 10.11
CA ALA A 25 2.37 18.69 10.85
C ALA A 25 1.46 17.64 10.21
N ARG A 26 0.38 18.07 9.54
CA ARG A 26 -0.56 17.22 8.80
C ARG A 26 -0.10 16.91 7.37
N ALA A 27 0.82 17.71 6.82
CA ALA A 27 1.47 17.41 5.56
C ALA A 27 2.32 16.15 5.73
N GLU A 28 1.82 15.03 5.20
CA GLU A 28 2.59 13.79 5.14
C GLU A 28 3.96 14.07 4.53
N PRO A 29 5.06 13.54 5.11
CA PRO A 29 6.38 13.75 4.57
C PRO A 29 6.39 13.26 3.11
N GLN A 30 6.59 14.19 2.19
CA GLN A 30 6.56 13.88 0.77
C GLN A 30 7.72 12.94 0.46
N LEU A 31 7.39 11.75 -0.07
CA LEU A 31 8.37 10.77 -0.51
C LEU A 31 9.36 11.43 -1.50
N THR A 32 10.64 11.11 -1.40
CA THR A 32 11.63 11.51 -2.41
C THR A 32 11.32 10.84 -3.76
N SER A 33 11.92 11.32 -4.85
CA SER A 33 11.77 10.69 -6.17
C SER A 33 12.17 9.20 -6.17
N ARG A 34 13.23 8.86 -5.43
CA ARG A 34 13.70 7.48 -5.26
C ARG A 34 12.68 6.63 -4.49
N GLN A 35 12.18 7.13 -3.36
CA GLN A 35 11.15 6.43 -2.59
C GLN A 35 9.85 6.24 -3.37
N ARG A 36 9.45 7.22 -4.20
CA ARG A 36 8.31 7.05 -5.11
C ARG A 36 8.54 5.94 -6.12
N ARG A 37 9.74 5.87 -6.74
CA ARG A 37 10.10 4.78 -7.65
C ARG A 37 10.07 3.43 -6.92
N ALA A 38 10.67 3.34 -5.73
CA ALA A 38 10.68 2.13 -4.90
C ALA A 38 9.25 1.64 -4.56
N ARG A 39 8.34 2.57 -4.22
CA ARG A 39 6.91 2.28 -4.02
C ARG A 39 6.20 1.80 -5.28
N THR A 40 6.51 2.38 -6.45
CA THR A 40 5.96 1.92 -7.73
C THR A 40 6.37 0.49 -8.04
N VAL A 41 7.65 0.16 -7.83
CA VAL A 41 8.17 -1.19 -8.03
C VAL A 41 7.55 -2.17 -7.02
N ALA A 42 7.46 -1.78 -5.75
CA ALA A 42 6.82 -2.61 -4.71
C ALA A 42 5.34 -2.90 -5.00
N ARG A 43 4.60 -1.96 -5.61
CA ARG A 43 3.21 -2.20 -6.08
C ARG A 43 3.15 -3.27 -7.16
N LEU A 44 4.03 -3.20 -8.15
CA LEU A 44 4.10 -4.20 -9.21
C LEU A 44 4.40 -5.59 -8.62
N ALA A 45 5.39 -5.67 -7.73
CA ALA A 45 5.73 -6.90 -7.02
C ALA A 45 4.55 -7.45 -6.20
N ALA A 46 3.81 -6.60 -5.48
CA ALA A 46 2.65 -7.01 -4.70
C ALA A 46 1.54 -7.63 -5.56
N VAL A 47 1.26 -7.05 -6.72
CA VAL A 47 0.29 -7.61 -7.68
C VAL A 47 0.75 -8.99 -8.18
N GLN A 48 2.03 -9.14 -8.51
CA GLN A 48 2.58 -10.42 -8.95
C GLN A 48 2.56 -11.49 -7.84
N ALA A 49 2.88 -11.11 -6.60
CA ALA A 49 2.83 -12.00 -5.46
C ALA A 49 1.40 -12.50 -5.19
N LEU A 50 0.42 -11.59 -5.16
CA LEU A 50 -1.00 -11.96 -4.98
C LEU A 50 -1.51 -12.85 -6.13
N TYR A 51 -1.10 -12.57 -7.36
CA TYR A 51 -1.41 -13.42 -8.51
C TYR A 51 -0.82 -14.83 -8.36
N GLN A 52 0.48 -14.93 -7.99
CA GLN A 52 1.13 -16.21 -7.75
C GLN A 52 0.43 -17.00 -6.63
N MET A 53 0.09 -16.34 -5.51
CA MET A 53 -0.64 -16.96 -4.41
C MET A 53 -1.96 -17.56 -4.87
N GLU A 54 -2.73 -16.82 -5.67
CA GLU A 54 -4.02 -17.30 -6.16
C GLU A 54 -3.88 -18.48 -7.14
N LEU A 55 -2.88 -18.43 -8.02
CA LEU A 55 -2.68 -19.46 -9.04
C LEU A 55 -2.05 -20.75 -8.48
N ALA A 56 -1.07 -20.61 -7.59
CA ALA A 56 -0.30 -21.73 -7.05
C ALA A 56 -0.82 -22.24 -5.69
N GLY A 57 -1.73 -21.50 -5.04
CA GLY A 57 -2.24 -21.84 -3.71
C GLY A 57 -1.19 -21.69 -2.60
N GLU A 58 -0.14 -20.90 -2.85
CA GLU A 58 0.93 -20.68 -1.88
C GLU A 58 0.52 -19.70 -0.78
N GLY A 59 1.02 -19.95 0.44
CA GLY A 59 0.81 -19.06 1.58
C GLY A 59 1.64 -17.78 1.49
N VAL A 60 1.13 -16.70 2.10
CA VAL A 60 1.75 -15.36 2.05
C VAL A 60 3.22 -15.36 2.48
N ASP A 61 3.56 -16.05 3.58
CA ASP A 61 4.94 -16.07 4.08
C ASP A 61 5.91 -16.73 3.08
N SER A 62 5.44 -17.74 2.34
CA SER A 62 6.25 -18.43 1.32
C SER A 62 6.58 -17.48 0.18
N VAL A 63 5.55 -16.84 -0.37
CA VAL A 63 5.69 -15.94 -1.51
C VAL A 63 6.49 -14.70 -1.14
N VAL A 64 6.25 -14.09 0.03
CA VAL A 64 7.03 -12.93 0.47
C VAL A 64 8.51 -13.27 0.63
N ARG A 65 8.85 -14.44 1.20
CA ARG A 65 10.24 -14.90 1.28
C ARG A 65 10.85 -15.15 -0.08
N GLU A 66 10.12 -15.76 -1.01
CA GLU A 66 10.61 -15.97 -2.38
C GLU A 66 10.96 -14.65 -3.05
N PHE A 67 10.07 -13.65 -2.93
CA PHE A 67 10.29 -12.33 -3.52
C PHE A 67 11.53 -11.64 -2.97
N ARG A 68 11.68 -11.65 -1.64
CA ARG A 68 12.87 -11.10 -0.94
C ARG A 68 14.17 -11.78 -1.34
N ASN A 69 14.16 -13.11 -1.47
CA ASN A 69 15.37 -13.88 -1.65
C ASN A 69 15.83 -13.99 -3.12
N HIS A 70 14.92 -13.86 -4.08
CA HIS A 70 15.23 -14.20 -5.47
C HIS A 70 14.69 -13.22 -6.51
N ARG A 71 13.59 -12.50 -6.22
CA ARG A 71 12.86 -11.75 -7.26
C ARG A 71 13.24 -10.28 -7.33
N PHE A 72 13.69 -9.67 -6.23
CA PHE A 72 14.17 -8.28 -6.26
C PHE A 72 15.57 -8.14 -6.88
N ASP A 73 16.29 -9.24 -7.06
CA ASP A 73 17.56 -9.32 -7.78
C ASP A 73 17.39 -9.72 -9.26
N ALA A 74 16.15 -9.93 -9.73
CA ALA A 74 15.84 -10.41 -11.07
C ALA A 74 14.93 -9.44 -11.85
N ASP A 75 15.04 -9.47 -13.18
CA ASP A 75 14.05 -8.88 -14.07
C ASP A 75 12.85 -9.83 -14.20
N ILE A 76 11.62 -9.32 -14.01
CA ILE A 76 10.40 -10.07 -14.33
C ILE A 76 9.74 -9.42 -15.52
N ASP A 77 9.62 -10.18 -16.63
CA ASP A 77 8.97 -9.74 -17.88
C ASP A 77 9.45 -8.37 -18.39
N GLY A 78 10.75 -8.08 -18.21
CA GLY A 78 11.37 -6.81 -18.64
C GLY A 78 11.16 -5.62 -17.71
N ALA A 79 10.53 -5.83 -16.54
CA ALA A 79 10.46 -4.83 -15.48
C ALA A 79 11.49 -5.14 -14.38
N PRO A 80 12.48 -4.25 -14.15
CA PRO A 80 13.40 -4.43 -13.03
C PRO A 80 12.64 -4.23 -11.72
N LEU A 81 12.66 -5.25 -10.87
CA LEU A 81 12.14 -5.15 -9.50
C LEU A 81 13.18 -4.62 -8.49
N ALA A 82 14.39 -4.34 -8.97
CA ALA A 82 15.46 -3.74 -8.17
C ALA A 82 14.99 -2.43 -7.52
N GLU A 83 15.48 -2.18 -6.31
CA GLU A 83 15.12 -1.02 -5.47
C GLU A 83 13.67 -0.97 -4.98
N ALA A 84 12.91 -2.08 -5.03
CA ALA A 84 11.61 -2.15 -4.39
C ALA A 84 11.71 -1.76 -2.90
N ASP A 85 10.69 -1.08 -2.39
CA ASP A 85 10.52 -0.97 -0.95
C ASP A 85 9.97 -2.30 -0.43
N GLU A 86 10.87 -3.20 -0.01
CA GLU A 86 10.55 -4.58 0.36
C GLU A 86 9.68 -4.69 1.61
N ASP A 87 9.83 -3.78 2.56
CA ASP A 87 9.04 -3.75 3.77
C ASP A 87 7.60 -3.36 3.46
N TRP A 88 7.41 -2.36 2.60
CA TRP A 88 6.08 -1.98 2.17
C TRP A 88 5.44 -3.00 1.24
N PHE A 89 6.21 -3.61 0.35
CA PHE A 89 5.75 -4.77 -0.42
C PHE A 89 5.19 -5.85 0.51
N ALA A 90 5.96 -6.27 1.51
CA ALA A 90 5.53 -7.30 2.44
C ALA A 90 4.27 -6.86 3.21
N ALA A 91 4.24 -5.61 3.69
CA ALA A 91 3.08 -5.05 4.37
C ALA A 91 1.81 -5.11 3.52
N VAL A 92 1.90 -4.77 2.22
CA VAL A 92 0.75 -4.86 1.29
C VAL A 92 0.28 -6.29 1.13
N VAL A 93 1.18 -7.25 0.86
CA VAL A 93 0.76 -8.63 0.60
C VAL A 93 0.17 -9.26 1.86
N HIS A 94 0.79 -9.05 3.03
CA HIS A 94 0.25 -9.52 4.32
C HIS A 94 -1.09 -8.87 4.63
N GLY A 95 -1.17 -7.55 4.54
CA GLY A 95 -2.38 -6.81 4.87
C GLY A 95 -3.57 -7.18 3.96
N VAL A 96 -3.35 -7.39 2.66
CA VAL A 96 -4.41 -7.87 1.76
C VAL A 96 -4.94 -9.24 2.19
N VAL A 97 -4.09 -10.14 2.67
CA VAL A 97 -4.49 -11.47 3.13
C VAL A 97 -5.20 -11.41 4.49
N GLU A 98 -4.68 -10.59 5.42
CA GLU A 98 -5.29 -10.37 6.73
C GLU A 98 -6.68 -9.71 6.63
N ASP A 99 -6.79 -8.70 5.77
CA ASP A 99 -8.01 -7.91 5.57
C ASP A 99 -8.86 -8.38 4.38
N GLN A 100 -8.62 -9.59 3.87
CA GLN A 100 -9.15 -10.06 2.58
C GLN A 100 -10.65 -9.83 2.41
N ARG A 101 -11.44 -10.10 3.45
CA ARG A 101 -12.90 -9.88 3.41
C ARG A 101 -13.25 -8.40 3.25
N ALA A 102 -12.61 -7.51 3.99
CA ALA A 102 -12.88 -6.08 3.92
C ALA A 102 -12.45 -5.49 2.57
N VAL A 103 -11.27 -5.91 2.09
CA VAL A 103 -10.75 -5.57 0.76
C VAL A 103 -11.73 -6.01 -0.34
N ASP A 104 -12.17 -7.27 -0.31
CA ASP A 104 -13.08 -7.81 -1.33
C ASP A 104 -14.44 -7.09 -1.32
N GLU A 105 -14.99 -6.74 -0.15
CA GLU A 105 -16.23 -5.95 -0.08
C GLU A 105 -16.04 -4.51 -0.60
N ALA A 106 -14.91 -3.88 -0.30
CA ALA A 106 -14.60 -2.54 -0.83
C ALA A 106 -14.49 -2.53 -2.36
N VAL A 107 -13.92 -3.58 -2.95
CA VAL A 107 -13.84 -3.77 -4.40
C VAL A 107 -15.23 -4.02 -4.98
N LYS A 108 -16.00 -4.97 -4.43
CA LYS A 108 -17.36 -5.30 -4.91
C LYS A 108 -18.28 -4.09 -4.93
N ALA A 109 -18.22 -3.23 -3.91
CA ALA A 109 -19.01 -2.01 -3.82
C ALA A 109 -18.77 -1.00 -4.97
N ARG A 110 -17.66 -1.15 -5.71
CA ARG A 110 -17.26 -0.28 -6.82
C ARG A 110 -17.37 -0.96 -8.19
N LEU A 111 -17.73 -2.24 -8.23
CA LEU A 111 -18.01 -2.94 -9.48
C LEU A 111 -19.36 -2.48 -10.06
N ALA A 112 -19.50 -2.53 -11.38
CA ALA A 112 -20.79 -2.31 -12.03
C ALA A 112 -21.82 -3.33 -11.52
N SER A 113 -23.10 -2.95 -11.49
CA SER A 113 -24.20 -3.69 -10.85
C SER A 113 -24.39 -5.16 -11.28
N ASN A 114 -23.80 -5.58 -12.40
CA ASN A 114 -23.87 -6.96 -12.92
C ASN A 114 -22.51 -7.69 -12.93
N TRP A 115 -21.48 -7.12 -12.28
CA TRP A 115 -20.15 -7.70 -12.17
C TRP A 115 -19.95 -8.33 -10.80
N ARG A 116 -19.23 -9.46 -10.80
CA ARG A 116 -18.87 -10.19 -9.58
C ARG A 116 -17.36 -10.33 -9.54
N LEU A 117 -16.78 -10.23 -8.34
CA LEU A 117 -15.33 -10.34 -8.15
C LEU A 117 -14.79 -11.68 -8.69
N GLU A 118 -15.55 -12.75 -8.51
CA GLU A 118 -15.19 -14.09 -8.99
C GLU A 118 -15.15 -14.20 -10.52
N ARG A 119 -15.80 -13.27 -11.25
CA ARG A 119 -15.81 -13.25 -12.73
C ARG A 119 -14.62 -12.51 -13.34
N LEU A 120 -13.85 -11.78 -12.54
CA LEU A 120 -12.62 -11.14 -12.99
C LEU A 120 -11.56 -12.21 -13.26
N ASP A 121 -10.55 -11.91 -14.08
CA ASP A 121 -9.36 -12.75 -14.13
C ASP A 121 -8.47 -12.52 -12.88
N ALA A 122 -7.56 -13.46 -12.63
CA ALA A 122 -6.71 -13.44 -11.43
C ALA A 122 -5.80 -12.21 -11.38
N THR A 123 -5.30 -11.73 -12.53
CA THR A 123 -4.45 -10.54 -12.60
C THR A 123 -5.24 -9.30 -12.19
N LEU A 124 -6.47 -9.14 -12.70
CA LEU A 124 -7.31 -8.01 -12.33
C LEU A 124 -7.74 -8.06 -10.86
N ARG A 125 -8.05 -9.26 -10.32
CA ARG A 125 -8.30 -9.41 -8.88
C ARG A 125 -7.10 -9.00 -8.04
N ALA A 126 -5.91 -9.48 -8.38
CA ALA A 126 -4.68 -9.14 -7.67
C ALA A 126 -4.43 -7.62 -7.68
N LEU A 127 -4.61 -6.98 -8.84
CA LEU A 127 -4.49 -5.53 -9.00
C LEU A 127 -5.48 -4.76 -8.12
N LEU A 128 -6.75 -5.14 -8.16
CA LEU A 128 -7.81 -4.47 -7.39
C LEU A 128 -7.64 -4.66 -5.88
N ARG A 129 -7.28 -5.87 -5.44
CA ARG A 129 -7.02 -6.17 -4.03
C ARG A 129 -5.82 -5.40 -3.50
N SER A 130 -4.71 -5.39 -4.24
CA SER A 130 -3.52 -4.60 -3.89
C SER A 130 -3.85 -3.11 -3.79
N GLY A 131 -4.56 -2.57 -4.78
CA GLY A 131 -4.90 -1.14 -4.81
C GLY A 131 -5.96 -0.70 -3.80
N ALA A 132 -6.83 -1.60 -3.34
CA ALA A 132 -7.85 -1.28 -2.35
C ALA A 132 -7.34 -1.27 -0.90
N TRP A 133 -6.16 -1.84 -0.64
CA TRP A 133 -5.51 -1.84 0.67
C TRP A 133 -4.45 -0.72 0.83
N SER A 134 -3.73 -0.39 -0.25
CA SER A 134 -2.49 0.40 -0.24
C SER A 134 -2.63 1.91 -0.07
#